data_AF-A0A2E6SD38-F1
#
_entry.id   AF-A0A2E6SD38-F1
#
_cell.length_a   1.000
_cell.length_b   1.000
_cell.length_c   1.000
_cell.angle_alpha   90.00
_cell.angle_beta   90.00
_cell.angle_gamma   90.00
#
_symmetry.space_group_name_H-M   'P 1'
#
loop_
_entity.id
_entity.type
_entity.pdbx_description
1 polymer ?
#
loop_
_entity_poly.entity_id
_entity_poly.type
_entity_poly.pdbx_seq_one_letter_code
_entity_poly.pdbx_strand_id
1 'polypeptide(L)'
;MCSDLSIVFPDGLAHGAESLMWCVARGVLPGPAAFWGEDVPFLMGEAILLGAMGYYLVAWLLVGVDGQKAAGVPKQEPPAGYSPAALRYLWSIEDCPIGVDDGAFTTAVVGLAAKGVVAIEQNGSTFHLHDLGLGSLELLPDEAVVYHALFNAPASRGDMARESLTLGSSAPRDKCDAAIAGLHAHLHASLKRGRGYQAKNRVWVWIGVLISLLGAGFLNMDPAVLEGRTATDGVESSGEIASGLDVQWVGRVVAGVGLALLWALVIFLLHGSFVMLRRRDMEPGLGLGGIGLVFAGLLVKMTLEIYTGAGFLRIAAWMLCGYALNARGMHLLKRFSARGRMVQDHIEGLQIYMQEGRKGASARGMNLEHHDQLLPYAVALGRARQWSGQFKEVLAQRQDAGTPSAGFRGDLEGPGVGSALAVNGKFHEALMASCSPPPPGGWN
;
A
#
# COMPACT_ATOMS: atom_id res chain seq x y z
N MET A 1 -50.39 16.27 -42.32
CA MET A 1 -50.11 15.03 -43.08
C MET A 1 -49.33 14.06 -42.18
N CYS A 2 -50.04 13.39 -41.26
CA CYS A 2 -49.53 12.26 -40.46
C CYS A 2 -50.74 11.48 -39.93
N SER A 3 -51.71 11.23 -40.82
CA SER A 3 -52.97 10.57 -40.46
C SER A 3 -53.40 9.55 -41.51
N ASP A 4 -52.47 9.10 -42.36
CA ASP A 4 -52.73 8.06 -43.36
C ASP A 4 -51.45 7.24 -43.56
N LEU A 5 -51.20 6.28 -42.68
CA LEU A 5 -50.39 5.11 -43.03
C LEU A 5 -50.75 3.93 -42.10
N SER A 6 -52.00 3.50 -42.22
CA SER A 6 -52.39 2.13 -41.87
C SER A 6 -51.84 1.19 -42.94
N ILE A 7 -50.59 0.73 -42.77
CA ILE A 7 -50.05 -0.41 -43.51
C ILE A 7 -49.70 -1.51 -42.52
N VAL A 8 -50.49 -2.58 -42.62
CA VAL A 8 -50.29 -3.90 -42.04
C VAL A 8 -48.95 -4.47 -42.51
N PHE A 9 -48.02 -4.79 -41.59
CA PHE A 9 -47.03 -5.86 -41.80
C PHE A 9 -46.65 -6.52 -40.47
N PRO A 10 -46.64 -7.88 -40.40
CA PRO A 10 -46.08 -8.64 -39.29
C PRO A 10 -44.54 -8.74 -39.46
N ASP A 11 -43.84 -8.97 -38.34
CA ASP A 11 -42.39 -9.14 -38.23
C ASP A 11 -41.53 -7.86 -38.30
N GLY A 12 -40.82 -7.53 -37.20
CA GLY A 12 -39.67 -6.62 -37.28
C GLY A 12 -39.43 -5.65 -36.11
N LEU A 13 -39.00 -6.14 -34.95
CA LEU A 13 -38.43 -5.31 -33.87
C LEU A 13 -37.18 -4.50 -34.31
N ALA A 14 -36.52 -4.90 -35.41
CA ALA A 14 -35.35 -4.22 -35.96
C ALA A 14 -35.69 -2.96 -36.80
N HIS A 15 -36.89 -2.85 -37.38
CA HIS A 15 -37.29 -1.70 -38.19
C HIS A 15 -37.85 -0.53 -37.37
N GLY A 16 -38.22 -0.76 -36.10
CA GLY A 16 -38.65 0.30 -35.18
C GLY A 16 -37.51 1.26 -34.79
N ALA A 17 -36.29 0.74 -34.62
CA ALA A 17 -35.12 1.56 -34.32
C ALA A 17 -34.67 2.40 -35.53
N GLU A 18 -34.72 1.82 -36.74
CA GLU A 18 -34.38 2.55 -37.97
C GLU A 18 -35.41 3.62 -38.30
N SER A 19 -36.70 3.38 -38.06
CA SER A 19 -37.76 4.38 -38.23
C SER A 19 -37.72 5.48 -37.16
N LEU A 20 -37.36 5.15 -35.91
CA LEU A 20 -37.08 6.15 -34.86
C LEU A 20 -35.85 7.00 -35.22
N MET A 21 -34.75 6.39 -35.66
CA MET A 21 -33.57 7.12 -36.12
C MET A 21 -33.87 7.98 -37.36
N TRP A 22 -34.71 7.50 -38.27
CA TRP A 22 -35.15 8.26 -39.45
C TRP A 22 -36.01 9.48 -39.08
N CYS A 23 -36.89 9.34 -38.08
CA CYS A 23 -37.70 10.45 -37.55
C CYS A 23 -36.87 11.49 -36.78
N VAL A 24 -35.84 11.06 -36.04
CA VAL A 24 -34.85 11.95 -35.39
C VAL A 24 -34.01 12.68 -36.45
N ALA A 25 -33.53 11.97 -37.48
CA ALA A 25 -32.71 12.54 -38.56
C ALA A 25 -33.44 13.59 -39.42
N ARG A 26 -34.78 13.53 -39.52
CA ARG A 26 -35.60 14.55 -40.20
C ARG A 26 -36.11 15.67 -39.29
N GLY A 27 -35.70 15.70 -38.02
CA GLY A 27 -36.12 16.73 -37.06
C GLY A 27 -37.61 16.65 -36.65
N VAL A 28 -38.27 15.51 -36.88
CA VAL A 28 -39.67 15.28 -36.49
C VAL A 28 -39.78 14.97 -34.99
N LEU A 29 -38.72 14.39 -34.41
CA LEU A 29 -38.55 14.27 -32.97
C LEU A 29 -37.48 15.27 -32.49
N PRO A 30 -37.69 15.94 -31.34
CA PRO A 30 -36.66 16.75 -30.71
C PRO A 30 -35.39 15.90 -30.54
N GLY A 31 -34.23 16.42 -30.96
CA GLY A 31 -32.94 15.77 -30.72
C GLY A 31 -32.71 15.55 -29.22
N PRO A 32 -31.76 14.69 -28.81
CA PRO A 32 -31.50 14.45 -27.39
C PRO A 32 -31.24 15.76 -26.62
N ALA A 33 -30.67 16.79 -27.22
CA ALA A 33 -30.53 18.12 -26.60
C ALA A 33 -31.87 18.78 -26.18
N ALA A 34 -32.98 18.48 -26.85
CA ALA A 34 -34.29 19.03 -26.50
C ALA A 34 -35.04 18.22 -25.43
N PHE A 35 -34.55 17.02 -25.08
CA PHE A 35 -35.05 16.23 -23.95
C PHE A 35 -34.36 16.60 -22.63
N TRP A 36 -33.18 17.22 -22.71
CA TRP A 36 -32.30 17.52 -21.58
C TRP A 36 -32.12 19.05 -21.54
N GLY A 37 -32.85 19.75 -20.67
CA GLY A 37 -32.66 21.19 -20.48
C GLY A 37 -31.19 21.57 -20.17
N GLU A 38 -30.85 22.85 -20.30
CA GLU A 38 -29.46 23.34 -20.23
C GLU A 38 -28.73 22.96 -18.92
N ASP A 39 -29.45 22.84 -17.80
CA ASP A 39 -28.88 22.49 -16.48
C ASP A 39 -28.81 20.97 -16.20
N VAL A 40 -29.39 20.14 -17.06
CA VAL A 40 -29.55 18.70 -16.78
C VAL A 40 -28.21 17.94 -16.68
N PRO A 41 -27.17 18.20 -17.51
CA PRO A 41 -25.87 17.54 -17.36
C PRO A 41 -25.22 17.81 -16.00
N PHE A 42 -25.38 19.03 -15.48
CA PHE A 42 -24.86 19.41 -14.17
C PHE A 42 -25.56 18.64 -13.05
N LEU A 43 -26.90 18.65 -13.04
CA LEU A 43 -27.69 17.92 -12.04
C LEU A 43 -27.42 16.42 -12.09
N MET A 44 -27.18 15.86 -13.28
CA MET A 44 -26.84 14.45 -13.46
C MET A 44 -25.47 14.12 -12.84
N GLY A 45 -24.47 14.99 -13.00
CA GLY A 45 -23.16 14.83 -12.38
C GLY A 45 -23.21 14.79 -10.84
N GLU A 46 -24.00 15.68 -10.23
CA GLU A 46 -24.22 15.70 -8.78
C GLU A 46 -25.01 14.47 -8.30
N ALA A 47 -26.05 14.07 -9.03
CA ALA A 47 -26.81 12.86 -8.74
C ALA A 47 -25.93 11.60 -8.81
N ILE A 48 -24.99 11.53 -9.77
CA ILE A 48 -24.03 10.43 -9.89
C ILE A 48 -23.06 10.41 -8.70
N LEU A 49 -22.60 11.57 -8.21
CA LEU A 49 -21.73 11.63 -7.02
C LEU A 49 -22.45 11.13 -5.76
N LEU A 50 -23.72 11.53 -5.57
CA LEU A 50 -24.56 10.99 -4.51
C LEU A 50 -24.82 9.49 -4.67
N GLY A 51 -25.04 9.03 -5.90
CA GLY A 51 -25.13 7.61 -6.25
C GLY A 51 -23.85 6.84 -5.90
N ALA A 52 -22.67 7.41 -6.16
CA ALA A 52 -21.38 6.83 -5.78
C ALA A 52 -21.24 6.70 -4.26
N MET A 53 -21.69 7.70 -3.50
CA MET A 53 -21.73 7.65 -2.04
C MET A 53 -22.63 6.51 -1.54
N GLY A 54 -23.85 6.42 -2.08
CA GLY A 54 -24.78 5.33 -1.77
C GLY A 54 -24.23 3.95 -2.17
N TYR A 55 -23.57 3.86 -3.31
CA TYR A 55 -22.89 2.66 -3.77
C TYR A 55 -21.81 2.21 -2.79
N TYR A 56 -20.94 3.12 -2.33
CA TYR A 56 -19.91 2.76 -1.35
C TYR A 56 -20.51 2.40 0.01
N LEU A 57 -21.61 3.02 0.41
CA LEU A 57 -22.35 2.63 1.61
C LEU A 57 -22.87 1.19 1.50
N VAL A 58 -23.51 0.84 0.38
CA VAL A 58 -23.97 -0.54 0.12
C VAL A 58 -22.80 -1.52 0.05
N ALA A 59 -21.74 -1.18 -0.67
CA ALA A 59 -20.53 -2.00 -0.74
C ALA A 59 -19.93 -2.25 0.64
N TRP A 60 -19.89 -1.22 1.48
CA TRP A 60 -19.41 -1.32 2.86
C TRP A 60 -20.31 -2.22 3.74
N LEU A 61 -21.64 -2.10 3.59
CA LEU A 61 -22.59 -2.99 4.29
C LEU A 61 -22.47 -4.46 3.83
N LEU A 62 -22.24 -4.70 2.54
CA LEU A 62 -22.10 -6.06 1.98
C LEU A 62 -20.77 -6.72 2.32
N VAL A 63 -19.66 -5.96 2.26
CA VAL A 63 -18.33 -6.47 2.64
C VAL A 63 -18.24 -6.68 4.15
N GLY A 64 -18.95 -5.84 4.91
CA GLY A 64 -19.03 -5.87 6.36
C GLY A 64 -17.90 -5.09 7.03
N VAL A 65 -18.21 -4.60 8.22
CA VAL A 65 -17.26 -3.88 9.09
C VAL A 65 -16.24 -4.88 9.64
N ASP A 66 -14.96 -4.49 9.68
CA ASP A 66 -13.93 -5.26 10.38
C ASP A 66 -14.37 -5.54 11.82
N GLY A 67 -14.13 -6.77 12.28
CA GLY A 67 -14.50 -7.18 13.64
C GLY A 67 -13.92 -6.22 14.67
N GLN A 68 -14.69 -5.93 15.72
CA GLN A 68 -14.28 -5.07 16.84
C GLN A 68 -12.86 -5.46 17.28
N LYS A 69 -11.96 -4.48 17.26
CA LYS A 69 -10.60 -4.60 17.78
C LYS A 69 -10.69 -5.18 19.19
N ALA A 70 -10.03 -6.30 19.47
CA ALA A 70 -10.05 -6.87 20.81
C ALA A 70 -9.61 -5.77 21.80
N ALA A 71 -10.36 -5.57 22.87
CA ALA A 71 -10.04 -4.58 23.90
C ALA A 71 -8.57 -4.75 24.28
N GLY A 72 -7.82 -3.63 24.37
CA GLY A 72 -6.35 -3.56 24.42
C GLY A 72 -5.69 -4.23 25.63
N VAL A 73 -5.93 -5.52 25.81
CA VAL A 73 -5.36 -6.35 26.85
C VAL A 73 -3.89 -6.58 26.48
N PRO A 74 -2.95 -6.21 27.36
CA PRO A 74 -1.54 -6.49 27.16
C PRO A 74 -1.31 -8.00 27.01
N LYS A 75 -0.55 -8.39 25.99
CA LYS A 75 -0.17 -9.79 25.73
C LYS A 75 1.33 -9.93 25.89
N GLN A 76 1.74 -10.77 26.84
CA GLN A 76 3.16 -10.92 27.20
C GLN A 76 3.90 -11.87 26.26
N GLU A 77 3.17 -12.77 25.61
CA GLU A 77 3.73 -13.74 24.69
C GLU A 77 3.59 -13.26 23.25
N PRO A 78 4.55 -13.60 22.36
CA PRO A 78 4.39 -13.40 20.93
C PRO A 78 3.30 -14.35 20.37
N PRO A 79 2.66 -13.99 19.24
CA PRO A 79 1.66 -14.87 18.64
C PRO A 79 2.29 -16.20 18.22
N ALA A 80 1.71 -17.31 18.70
CA ALA A 80 2.24 -18.65 18.48
C ALA A 80 2.38 -19.00 16.98
N GLY A 81 3.53 -19.57 16.62
CA GLY A 81 3.82 -20.00 15.26
C GLY A 81 4.19 -18.89 14.27
N TYR A 82 4.47 -17.67 14.76
CA TYR A 82 4.96 -16.56 13.95
C TYR A 82 6.37 -16.17 14.39
N SER A 83 7.33 -16.17 13.46
CA SER A 83 8.67 -15.65 13.73
C SER A 83 8.65 -14.11 13.85
N PRO A 84 9.72 -13.49 14.37
CA PRO A 84 9.87 -12.04 14.36
C PRO A 84 9.78 -11.42 12.96
N ALA A 85 10.30 -12.12 11.94
CA ALA A 85 10.24 -11.68 10.55
C ALA A 85 8.83 -11.75 9.98
N ALA A 86 8.10 -12.84 10.27
CA ALA A 86 6.69 -12.96 9.92
C ALA A 86 5.85 -11.88 10.61
N LEU A 87 6.14 -11.59 11.89
CA LEU A 87 5.47 -10.56 12.65
C LEU A 87 5.72 -9.17 12.08
N ARG A 88 6.95 -8.84 11.65
CA ARG A 88 7.24 -7.59 10.94
C ARG A 88 6.48 -7.49 9.62
N TYR A 89 6.50 -8.58 8.85
CA TYR A 89 5.80 -8.67 7.57
C TYR A 89 4.28 -8.45 7.72
N LEU A 90 3.70 -8.91 8.83
CA LEU A 90 2.30 -8.68 9.18
C LEU A 90 2.09 -7.30 9.82
N TRP A 91 2.95 -6.80 10.71
CA TRP A 91 2.73 -5.53 11.39
C TRP A 91 2.69 -4.32 10.44
N SER A 92 3.35 -4.39 9.28
CA SER A 92 3.24 -3.37 8.21
C SER A 92 1.82 -3.19 7.64
N ILE A 93 0.80 -3.86 8.17
CA ILE A 93 -0.58 -3.87 7.70
C ILE A 93 -1.32 -2.51 7.82
N GLU A 94 -1.05 -1.66 8.82
CA GLU A 94 -1.93 -0.50 9.10
C GLU A 94 -1.66 0.72 8.21
N ASP A 95 -0.42 1.19 8.05
CA ASP A 95 -0.18 2.52 7.47
C ASP A 95 0.54 2.57 6.11
N CYS A 96 1.19 1.48 5.68
CA CYS A 96 1.84 1.40 4.37
C CYS A 96 1.94 -0.06 3.89
N PRO A 97 1.56 -0.39 2.65
CA PRO A 97 1.90 -1.67 2.04
C PRO A 97 3.37 -1.66 1.60
N ILE A 98 4.32 -1.50 2.53
CA ILE A 98 5.69 -1.89 2.25
C ILE A 98 5.68 -3.40 2.27
N GLY A 99 6.20 -4.02 1.21
CA GLY A 99 6.28 -5.47 1.04
C GLY A 99 7.09 -6.15 2.14
N VAL A 100 7.86 -7.17 1.78
CA VAL A 100 8.95 -7.57 2.69
C VAL A 100 9.98 -6.44 2.64
N ASP A 101 10.31 -5.87 3.79
CA ASP A 101 11.38 -4.87 3.89
C ASP A 101 12.66 -5.52 4.42
N ASP A 102 13.79 -4.85 4.19
CA ASP A 102 15.11 -5.24 4.68
C ASP A 102 15.14 -5.46 6.21
N GLY A 103 14.22 -4.81 6.93
CA GLY A 103 14.00 -5.02 8.36
C GLY A 103 13.51 -6.44 8.69
N ALA A 104 12.76 -7.11 7.81
CA ALA A 104 12.29 -8.48 8.04
C ALA A 104 13.46 -9.46 8.10
N PHE A 105 14.42 -9.32 7.19
CA PHE A 105 15.65 -10.09 7.23
C PHE A 105 16.45 -9.82 8.51
N THR A 106 16.60 -8.55 8.89
CA THR A 106 17.27 -8.17 10.16
C THR A 106 16.63 -8.84 11.36
N THR A 107 15.29 -8.83 11.43
CA THR A 107 14.56 -9.46 12.53
C THR A 107 14.65 -10.98 12.53
N ALA A 108 14.79 -11.61 11.35
CA ALA A 108 15.03 -13.04 11.26
C ALA A 108 16.39 -13.40 11.89
N VAL A 109 17.45 -12.66 11.54
CA VAL A 109 18.80 -12.89 12.10
C VAL A 109 18.81 -12.63 13.61
N VAL A 110 18.16 -11.56 14.09
CA VAL A 110 18.03 -11.29 15.52
C VAL A 110 17.20 -12.38 16.23
N GLY A 111 16.18 -12.95 15.57
CA GLY A 111 15.40 -14.08 16.08
C GLY A 111 16.23 -15.36 16.25
N LEU A 112 17.07 -15.67 15.25
CA LEU A 112 18.05 -16.76 15.33
C LEU A 112 19.05 -16.55 16.47
N ALA A 113 19.42 -15.29 16.73
CA ALA A 113 20.32 -14.93 17.81
C ALA A 113 19.69 -15.08 19.20
N ALA A 114 18.45 -14.62 19.39
CA ALA A 114 17.74 -14.84 20.65
C ALA A 114 17.52 -16.33 20.97
N LYS A 115 17.44 -17.18 19.93
CA LYS A 115 17.36 -18.64 20.04
C LYS A 115 18.70 -19.33 20.31
N GLY A 116 19.81 -18.59 20.23
CA GLY A 116 21.16 -19.12 20.46
C GLY A 116 21.69 -20.03 19.35
N VAL A 117 21.09 -19.99 18.15
CA VAL A 117 21.59 -20.73 16.97
C VAL A 117 22.66 -19.93 16.24
N VAL A 118 22.58 -18.60 16.32
CA VAL A 118 23.57 -17.66 15.79
C VAL A 118 24.01 -16.75 16.93
N ALA A 119 25.29 -16.37 16.98
CA ALA A 119 25.74 -15.30 17.88
C ALA A 119 26.09 -14.05 17.07
N ILE A 120 25.47 -12.93 17.43
CA ILE A 120 25.83 -11.59 16.95
C ILE A 120 26.80 -10.99 17.95
N GLU A 121 28.04 -10.79 17.50
CA GLU A 121 29.07 -10.12 18.28
C GLU A 121 29.31 -8.73 17.71
N GLN A 122 29.23 -7.72 18.56
CA GLN A 122 29.60 -6.36 18.20
C GLN A 122 30.93 -6.01 18.86
N ASN A 123 31.88 -5.62 18.02
CA ASN A 123 33.16 -5.05 18.45
C ASN A 123 33.31 -3.66 17.82
N GLY A 124 32.95 -2.62 18.59
CA GLY A 124 32.96 -1.24 18.12
C GLY A 124 31.96 -1.00 16.99
N SER A 125 32.47 -0.81 15.77
CA SER A 125 31.67 -0.59 14.55
C SER A 125 31.45 -1.85 13.71
N THR A 126 32.15 -2.95 14.03
CA THR A 126 32.09 -4.19 13.26
C THR A 126 31.17 -5.21 13.92
N PHE A 127 30.48 -5.99 13.07
CA PHE A 127 29.60 -7.07 13.51
C PHE A 127 30.04 -8.40 12.93
N HIS A 128 30.04 -9.43 13.78
CA HIS A 128 30.36 -10.80 13.40
C HIS A 128 29.16 -11.70 13.71
N LEU A 129 28.78 -12.56 12.76
CA LEU A 129 27.79 -13.61 12.97
C LEU A 129 28.52 -14.95 13.10
N HIS A 130 28.38 -15.61 14.24
CA HIS A 130 28.94 -16.93 14.49
C HIS A 130 27.85 -17.98 14.45
N ASP A 131 28.06 -19.06 13.70
CA ASP A 131 27.19 -20.24 13.78
C ASP A 131 27.44 -21.00 15.08
N LEU A 132 26.40 -21.16 15.91
CA LEU A 132 26.44 -21.96 17.14
C LEU A 132 25.91 -23.38 16.92
N GLY A 133 25.24 -23.62 15.79
CA GLY A 133 24.59 -24.87 15.44
C GLY A 133 23.16 -25.00 15.99
N LEU A 134 22.36 -25.81 15.31
CA LEU A 134 20.94 -26.05 15.63
C LEU A 134 20.72 -26.87 16.91
N GLY A 135 21.67 -27.73 17.29
CA GLY A 135 21.49 -28.66 18.42
C GLY A 135 20.22 -29.52 18.27
N SER A 136 19.35 -29.50 19.28
CA SER A 136 18.02 -30.13 19.28
C SER A 136 16.86 -29.13 19.06
N LEU A 137 17.16 -27.89 18.67
CA LEU A 137 16.16 -26.84 18.53
C LEU A 137 15.47 -26.95 17.16
N GLU A 138 14.14 -27.02 17.17
CA GLU A 138 13.33 -26.94 15.94
C GLU A 138 13.05 -25.47 15.61
N LEU A 139 13.64 -24.98 14.51
CA LEU A 139 13.39 -23.63 14.01
C LEU A 139 12.05 -23.54 13.28
N LEU A 140 11.47 -22.33 13.25
CA LEU A 140 10.31 -22.10 12.39
C LEU A 140 10.74 -22.17 10.92
N PRO A 141 9.84 -22.55 9.99
CA PRO A 141 10.18 -22.74 8.58
C PRO A 141 10.83 -21.53 7.91
N ASP A 142 10.43 -20.31 8.28
CA ASP A 142 10.97 -19.06 7.76
C ASP A 142 12.37 -18.74 8.30
N GLU A 143 12.62 -19.01 9.58
CA GLU A 143 13.95 -18.89 10.18
C GLU A 143 14.93 -19.94 9.65
N ALA A 144 14.46 -21.17 9.42
CA ALA A 144 15.25 -22.24 8.84
C ALA A 144 15.75 -21.88 7.44
N VAL A 145 14.90 -21.27 6.60
CA VAL A 145 15.28 -20.79 5.27
C VAL A 145 16.43 -19.78 5.35
N VAL A 146 16.36 -18.83 6.29
CA VAL A 146 17.42 -17.83 6.50
C VAL A 146 18.70 -18.47 7.01
N TYR A 147 18.61 -19.36 7.99
CA TYR A 147 19.76 -20.04 8.58
C TYR A 147 20.51 -20.88 7.53
N HIS A 148 19.80 -21.70 6.76
CA HIS A 148 20.41 -22.56 5.73
C HIS A 148 21.06 -21.75 4.61
N ALA A 149 20.49 -20.61 4.22
CA ALA A 149 21.07 -19.75 3.19
C ALA A 149 22.34 -19.02 3.68
N LEU A 150 22.40 -18.62 4.95
CA LEU A 150 23.56 -17.91 5.50
C LEU A 150 24.75 -18.82 5.77
N PHE A 151 24.52 -20.04 6.23
CA PHE A 151 25.60 -20.94 6.67
C PHE A 151 25.77 -22.19 5.79
N ASN A 152 25.05 -22.28 4.65
CA ASN A 152 25.13 -23.40 3.69
C ASN A 152 25.12 -24.78 4.37
N ALA A 153 24.38 -24.95 5.47
CA ALA A 153 24.47 -26.17 6.27
C ALA A 153 23.70 -27.32 5.59
N PRO A 154 24.36 -28.36 5.02
CA PRO A 154 23.69 -29.64 4.86
C PRO A 154 23.38 -30.14 6.28
N ALA A 155 22.12 -30.45 6.54
CA ALA A 155 21.75 -31.22 7.70
C ALA A 155 22.65 -32.48 7.73
N SER A 156 23.38 -32.67 8.82
CA SER A 156 24.35 -33.76 9.09
C SER A 156 25.80 -33.58 8.59
N ARG A 157 26.66 -32.94 9.40
CA ARG A 157 27.97 -33.51 9.79
C ARG A 157 28.62 -32.71 10.93
N GLY A 158 28.82 -33.35 12.07
CA GLY A 158 29.34 -32.73 13.30
C GLY A 158 30.85 -32.45 13.32
N ASP A 159 31.48 -32.05 12.21
CA ASP A 159 32.94 -31.90 12.17
C ASP A 159 33.50 -30.86 11.17
N MET A 160 32.70 -29.88 10.73
CA MET A 160 33.24 -28.71 10.00
C MET A 160 33.42 -27.54 10.97
N ALA A 161 34.54 -26.82 10.82
CA ALA A 161 34.80 -25.58 11.54
C ALA A 161 33.60 -24.64 11.38
N ARG A 162 32.95 -24.31 12.50
CA ARG A 162 31.75 -23.46 12.52
C ARG A 162 32.07 -22.13 11.85
N GLU A 163 31.28 -21.77 10.85
CA GLU A 163 31.55 -20.61 9.99
C GLU A 163 31.23 -19.31 10.74
N SER A 164 32.16 -18.36 10.73
CA SER A 164 31.95 -17.00 11.22
C SER A 164 31.90 -16.03 10.04
N LEU A 165 30.81 -15.27 9.93
CA LEU A 165 30.60 -14.27 8.89
C LEU A 165 30.92 -12.87 9.44
N THR A 166 31.82 -12.15 8.79
CA THR A 166 32.06 -10.73 9.13
C THR A 166 31.15 -9.85 8.29
N LEU A 167 30.28 -9.07 8.92
CA LEU A 167 29.39 -8.13 8.23
C LEU A 167 30.18 -6.87 7.82
N GLY A 168 29.98 -6.42 6.58
CA GLY A 168 30.66 -5.27 5.99
C GLY A 168 30.91 -5.44 4.49
N SER A 169 31.80 -4.61 3.94
CA SER A 169 32.11 -4.59 2.49
C SER A 169 32.75 -5.87 1.96
N SER A 170 33.35 -6.70 2.82
CA SER A 170 34.00 -7.97 2.49
C SER A 170 33.12 -9.20 2.71
N ALA A 171 31.84 -9.02 3.06
CA ALA A 171 30.92 -10.11 3.29
C ALA A 171 30.55 -10.86 1.98
N PRO A 172 30.29 -12.18 2.03
CA PRO A 172 29.79 -12.94 0.89
C PRO A 172 28.33 -12.58 0.57
N ARG A 173 28.18 -11.62 -0.35
CA ARG A 173 26.90 -11.06 -0.84
C ARG A 173 25.91 -12.14 -1.30
N ASP A 174 26.39 -13.14 -2.03
CA ASP A 174 25.56 -14.20 -2.60
C ASP A 174 24.73 -14.94 -1.55
N LYS A 175 25.31 -15.18 -0.35
CA LYS A 175 24.62 -15.86 0.75
C LYS A 175 23.51 -15.00 1.35
N CYS A 176 23.80 -13.70 1.52
CA CYS A 176 22.85 -12.72 2.02
C CYS A 176 21.68 -12.52 1.06
N ASP A 177 21.95 -12.38 -0.24
CA ASP A 177 20.92 -12.22 -1.27
C ASP A 177 20.04 -13.46 -1.38
N ALA A 178 20.64 -14.65 -1.32
CA ALA A 178 19.90 -15.91 -1.27
C ALA A 178 19.01 -16.02 -0.04
N ALA A 179 19.49 -15.59 1.14
CA ALA A 179 18.72 -15.61 2.38
C ALA A 179 17.53 -14.64 2.34
N ILE A 180 17.74 -13.42 1.83
CA ILE A 180 16.69 -12.42 1.63
C ILE A 180 15.65 -12.94 0.64
N ALA A 181 16.08 -13.40 -0.54
CA ALA A 181 15.18 -13.91 -1.56
C ALA A 181 14.38 -15.14 -1.08
N GLY A 182 15.04 -16.07 -0.38
CA GLY A 182 14.40 -17.25 0.20
C GLY A 182 13.35 -16.89 1.26
N LEU A 183 13.70 -16.01 2.19
CA LEU A 183 12.76 -15.51 3.21
C LEU A 183 11.56 -14.82 2.56
N HIS A 184 11.81 -13.98 1.55
CA HIS A 184 10.76 -13.25 0.83
C HIS A 184 9.79 -14.21 0.15
N ALA A 185 10.33 -15.19 -0.58
CA ALA A 185 9.52 -16.20 -1.26
C ALA A 185 8.70 -17.02 -0.27
N HIS A 186 9.31 -17.46 0.83
CA HIS A 186 8.64 -18.26 1.85
C HIS A 186 7.51 -17.50 2.54
N LEU A 187 7.78 -16.29 3.06
CA LEU A 187 6.76 -15.46 3.73
C LEU A 187 5.61 -15.11 2.80
N HIS A 188 5.90 -14.80 1.53
CA HIS A 188 4.85 -14.50 0.56
C HIS A 188 3.97 -15.72 0.24
N ALA A 189 4.57 -16.91 0.14
CA ALA A 189 3.87 -18.15 -0.12
C ALA A 189 3.04 -18.63 1.08
N SER A 190 3.59 -18.56 2.30
CA SER A 190 2.98 -19.08 3.52
C SER A 190 1.87 -18.17 4.06
N LEU A 191 2.11 -16.85 4.08
CA LEU A 191 1.16 -15.88 4.64
C LEU A 191 0.15 -15.36 3.60
N LYS A 192 0.35 -15.67 2.30
CA LYS A 192 -0.53 -15.31 1.17
C LYS A 192 -1.01 -13.85 1.23
N ARG A 193 -0.10 -12.93 1.54
CA ARG A 193 -0.39 -11.50 1.74
C ARG A 193 -1.13 -10.92 0.55
N GLY A 194 -2.28 -10.29 0.81
CA GLY A 194 -2.94 -9.38 -0.11
C GLY A 194 -3.60 -10.00 -1.35
N ARG A 195 -3.22 -11.18 -1.85
CA ARG A 195 -3.77 -11.71 -3.12
C ARG A 195 -5.27 -12.00 -3.06
N GLY A 196 -5.76 -12.57 -1.95
CA GLY A 196 -7.21 -12.77 -1.75
C GLY A 196 -7.99 -11.48 -1.51
N TYR A 197 -7.36 -10.51 -0.82
CA TYR A 197 -7.94 -9.21 -0.46
C TYR A 197 -8.01 -8.25 -1.65
N GLN A 198 -6.89 -8.08 -2.37
CA GLN A 198 -6.78 -7.19 -3.52
C GLN A 198 -7.63 -7.70 -4.69
N ALA A 199 -7.67 -9.00 -4.99
CA ALA A 199 -8.44 -9.46 -6.14
C ALA A 199 -9.96 -9.28 -5.96
N LYS A 200 -10.49 -9.51 -4.75
CA LYS A 200 -11.94 -9.54 -4.51
C LYS A 200 -12.55 -8.15 -4.27
N ASN A 201 -11.85 -7.26 -3.57
CA ASN A 201 -12.38 -5.93 -3.23
C ASN A 201 -11.98 -4.82 -4.22
N ARG A 202 -11.00 -5.07 -5.11
CA ARG A 202 -10.63 -4.11 -6.17
C ARG A 202 -11.77 -3.88 -7.16
N VAL A 203 -12.64 -4.86 -7.39
CA VAL A 203 -13.79 -4.70 -8.29
C VAL A 203 -14.72 -3.59 -7.77
N TRP A 204 -14.98 -3.55 -6.45
CA TRP A 204 -15.81 -2.51 -5.86
C TRP A 204 -15.21 -1.11 -6.05
N VAL A 205 -13.90 -1.00 -5.89
CA VAL A 205 -13.17 0.27 -6.07
C VAL A 205 -13.17 0.67 -7.55
N TRP A 206 -12.90 -0.26 -8.46
CA TRP A 206 -12.90 -0.01 -9.90
C TRP A 206 -14.26 0.49 -10.41
N ILE A 207 -15.35 -0.13 -9.96
CA ILE A 207 -16.70 0.34 -10.29
C ILE A 207 -16.92 1.76 -9.75
N GLY A 208 -16.49 2.06 -8.52
CA GLY A 208 -16.56 3.41 -7.95
C GLY A 208 -15.78 4.46 -8.76
N VAL A 209 -14.59 4.10 -9.24
CA VAL A 209 -13.78 4.96 -10.12
C VAL A 209 -14.52 5.21 -11.44
N LEU A 210 -15.12 4.18 -12.04
CA LEU A 210 -15.90 4.31 -13.28
C LEU A 210 -17.13 5.22 -13.09
N ILE A 211 -17.87 5.06 -11.97
CA ILE A 211 -19.00 5.95 -11.62
C ILE A 211 -18.49 7.39 -11.47
N SER A 212 -17.32 7.58 -10.87
CA SER A 212 -16.72 8.92 -10.71
C SER A 212 -16.24 9.51 -12.05
N LEU A 213 -15.70 8.70 -12.96
CA LEU A 213 -15.34 9.20 -14.30
C LEU A 213 -16.58 9.57 -15.11
N LEU A 214 -17.65 8.80 -14.96
CA LEU A 214 -18.93 9.08 -15.60
C LEU A 214 -19.51 10.42 -15.12
N GLY A 215 -19.59 10.63 -13.80
CA GLY A 215 -20.08 11.89 -13.23
C GLY A 215 -19.24 13.10 -13.63
N ALA A 216 -17.91 12.94 -13.68
CA ALA A 216 -17.01 13.97 -14.19
C ALA A 216 -17.30 14.31 -15.66
N GLY A 217 -17.51 13.29 -16.50
CA GLY A 217 -17.85 13.49 -17.91
C GLY A 217 -19.11 14.33 -18.09
N PHE A 218 -20.16 14.07 -17.30
CA PHE A 218 -21.40 14.84 -17.31
C PHE A 218 -21.21 16.29 -16.84
N LEU A 219 -20.41 16.52 -15.80
CA LEU A 219 -20.11 17.88 -15.34
C LEU A 219 -19.31 18.70 -16.35
N ASN A 220 -18.36 18.05 -17.04
CA ASN A 220 -17.57 18.70 -18.08
C ASN A 220 -18.34 18.86 -19.40
N MET A 221 -19.62 18.45 -19.47
CA MET A 221 -20.51 18.63 -20.62
C MET A 221 -21.37 19.91 -20.51
N ASP A 222 -21.23 20.64 -19.39
CA ASP A 222 -21.93 21.90 -19.12
C ASP A 222 -21.75 22.89 -20.30
N PRO A 223 -22.81 23.54 -20.80
CA PRO A 223 -22.72 24.47 -21.93
C PRO A 223 -21.71 25.62 -21.71
N ALA A 224 -21.44 26.00 -20.47
CA ALA A 224 -20.40 26.99 -20.12
C ALA A 224 -18.98 26.56 -20.57
N VAL A 225 -18.76 25.26 -20.83
CA VAL A 225 -17.50 24.69 -21.35
C VAL A 225 -17.22 25.13 -22.79
N LEU A 226 -18.27 25.38 -23.59
CA LEU A 226 -18.12 25.79 -25.00
C LEU A 226 -18.10 27.31 -25.22
N GLU A 227 -18.39 28.12 -24.20
CA GLU A 227 -18.31 29.59 -24.33
C GLU A 227 -16.87 30.11 -24.24
N GLY A 228 -15.90 29.25 -23.92
CA GLY A 228 -14.47 29.54 -24.03
C GLY A 228 -14.04 29.70 -25.49
N ARG A 229 -13.21 30.72 -25.77
CA ARG A 229 -12.76 31.17 -27.11
C ARG A 229 -12.12 30.09 -28.01
N THR A 230 -11.86 28.88 -27.53
CA THR A 230 -11.18 27.79 -28.26
C THR A 230 -12.13 26.69 -28.76
N ALA A 231 -13.36 26.61 -28.26
CA ALA A 231 -14.31 25.58 -28.68
C ALA A 231 -15.03 25.92 -30.00
N THR A 232 -15.11 27.20 -30.36
CA THR A 232 -15.70 27.66 -31.61
C THR A 232 -14.85 27.30 -32.83
N ASP A 233 -13.52 27.39 -32.72
CA ASP A 233 -12.62 27.24 -33.87
C ASP A 233 -12.41 25.76 -34.28
N GLY A 234 -12.56 24.81 -33.34
CA GLY A 234 -12.39 23.37 -33.61
C GLY A 234 -13.65 22.67 -34.15
N VAL A 235 -14.84 23.21 -33.84
CA VAL A 235 -16.14 22.62 -34.22
C VAL A 235 -16.64 23.17 -35.56
N GLU A 236 -16.21 24.36 -35.99
CA GLU A 236 -16.51 24.91 -37.31
C GLU A 236 -15.86 24.12 -38.49
N SER A 237 -14.89 23.25 -38.22
CA SER A 237 -14.27 22.38 -39.24
C SER A 237 -15.01 21.06 -39.50
N SER A 238 -16.03 20.71 -38.71
CA SER A 238 -16.84 19.51 -38.94
C SER A 238 -18.07 19.87 -39.76
N GLY A 239 -17.97 19.73 -41.07
CA GLY A 239 -19.11 19.79 -41.99
C GLY A 239 -20.24 18.89 -41.53
N GLU A 240 -21.48 19.33 -41.81
CA GLU A 240 -22.74 18.66 -41.48
C GLU A 240 -22.66 17.14 -41.71
N ILE A 241 -22.41 16.38 -40.64
CA ILE A 241 -22.51 14.94 -40.69
C ILE A 241 -24.01 14.63 -40.65
N ALA A 242 -24.55 14.17 -41.78
CA ALA A 242 -25.95 13.81 -42.02
C ALA A 242 -26.44 12.63 -41.16
N SER A 243 -26.33 12.75 -39.84
CA SER A 243 -26.59 11.70 -38.84
C SER A 243 -27.66 12.07 -37.81
N GLY A 244 -28.26 13.26 -37.89
CA GLY A 244 -29.31 13.71 -36.95
C GLY A 244 -28.81 13.94 -35.51
N LEU A 245 -27.52 13.72 -35.24
CA LEU A 245 -26.85 14.06 -33.99
C LEU A 245 -26.28 15.47 -34.10
N ASP A 246 -26.59 16.30 -33.12
CA ASP A 246 -26.06 17.66 -33.00
C ASP A 246 -24.52 17.59 -32.84
N VAL A 247 -23.79 18.09 -33.84
CA VAL A 247 -22.31 18.09 -33.87
C VAL A 247 -21.74 18.78 -32.63
N GLN A 248 -22.45 19.78 -32.10
CA GLN A 248 -22.07 20.49 -30.87
C GLN A 248 -22.17 19.57 -29.65
N TRP A 249 -23.22 18.73 -29.58
CA TRP A 249 -23.40 17.77 -28.50
C TRP A 249 -22.28 16.72 -28.48
N VAL A 250 -21.92 16.19 -29.66
CA VAL A 250 -20.80 15.22 -29.78
C VAL A 250 -19.48 15.86 -29.35
N GLY A 251 -19.23 17.11 -29.75
CA GLY A 251 -18.06 17.88 -29.32
C GLY A 251 -17.96 18.02 -27.80
N ARG A 252 -19.09 18.33 -27.12
CA ARG A 252 -19.14 18.44 -25.65
C ARG A 252 -18.80 17.13 -24.96
N VAL A 253 -19.33 16.01 -25.46
CA VAL A 253 -19.06 14.69 -24.87
C VAL A 253 -17.57 14.33 -25.00
N VAL A 254 -16.99 14.53 -26.18
CA VAL A 254 -15.56 14.21 -26.42
C VAL A 254 -14.65 15.08 -25.55
N ALA A 255 -14.91 16.39 -25.49
CA ALA A 255 -14.15 17.32 -24.65
C ALA A 255 -14.30 16.98 -23.15
N GLY A 256 -15.52 16.70 -22.69
CA GLY A 256 -15.80 16.44 -21.28
C GLY A 256 -15.19 15.13 -20.77
N VAL A 257 -15.25 14.07 -21.58
CA VAL A 257 -14.58 12.79 -21.29
C VAL A 257 -13.06 12.96 -21.32
N GLY A 258 -12.52 13.66 -22.32
CA GLY A 258 -11.09 13.91 -22.42
C GLY A 258 -10.53 14.64 -21.20
N LEU A 259 -11.24 15.68 -20.74
CA LEU A 259 -10.87 16.43 -19.54
C LEU A 259 -10.96 15.57 -18.27
N ALA A 260 -11.99 14.73 -18.14
CA ALA A 260 -12.13 13.81 -17.00
C ALA A 260 -10.97 12.78 -16.95
N LEU A 261 -10.57 12.24 -18.09
CA LEU A 261 -9.44 11.32 -18.19
C LEU A 261 -8.10 12.00 -17.88
N LEU A 262 -7.92 13.25 -18.30
CA LEU A 262 -6.73 14.03 -17.98
C LEU A 262 -6.60 14.31 -16.47
N TRP A 263 -7.72 14.67 -15.82
CA TRP A 263 -7.78 14.77 -14.35
C TRP A 263 -7.41 13.45 -13.66
N ALA A 264 -7.97 12.34 -14.13
CA ALA A 264 -7.67 11.02 -13.58
C ALA A 264 -6.20 10.63 -13.76
N LEU A 265 -5.59 10.97 -14.91
CA LEU A 265 -4.17 10.78 -15.17
C LEU A 265 -3.31 11.58 -14.18
N VAL A 266 -3.61 12.87 -13.98
CA VAL A 266 -2.87 13.72 -13.04
C VAL A 266 -2.96 13.17 -11.61
N ILE A 267 -4.16 12.80 -11.15
CA ILE A 267 -4.35 12.21 -9.83
C ILE A 267 -3.57 10.90 -9.71
N PHE A 268 -3.60 10.04 -10.73
CA PHE A 268 -2.86 8.78 -10.74
C PHE A 268 -1.35 9.00 -10.65
N LEU A 269 -0.78 9.94 -11.43
CA LEU A 269 0.65 10.24 -11.41
C LEU A 269 1.11 10.80 -10.06
N LEU A 270 0.36 11.76 -9.51
CA LEU A 270 0.68 12.38 -8.22
C LEU A 270 0.51 11.40 -7.06
N HIS A 271 -0.59 10.64 -7.04
CA HIS A 271 -0.81 9.60 -6.02
C HIS A 271 0.24 8.49 -6.12
N GLY A 272 0.55 8.02 -7.33
CA GLY A 272 1.57 7.02 -7.59
C GLY A 272 2.95 7.49 -7.13
N SER A 273 3.31 8.74 -7.43
CA SER A 273 4.55 9.37 -6.97
C SER A 273 4.60 9.42 -5.45
N PHE A 274 3.54 9.90 -4.80
CA PHE A 274 3.45 9.95 -3.33
C PHE A 274 3.62 8.55 -2.71
N VAL A 275 2.96 7.54 -3.28
CA VAL A 275 3.07 6.14 -2.80
C VAL A 275 4.48 5.60 -3.00
N MET A 276 5.13 5.87 -4.14
CA MET A 276 6.49 5.40 -4.43
C MET A 276 7.53 6.10 -3.56
N LEU A 277 7.43 7.43 -3.39
CA LEU A 277 8.29 8.20 -2.49
C LEU A 277 8.18 7.71 -1.05
N ARG A 278 6.97 7.31 -0.62
CA ARG A 278 6.75 6.72 0.71
C ARG A 278 7.34 5.32 0.86
N ARG A 279 7.60 4.59 -0.24
CA ARG A 279 8.18 3.23 -0.25
C ARG A 279 9.71 3.21 -0.26
N ARG A 280 10.38 4.37 -0.18
CA ARG A 280 11.86 4.51 -0.31
C ARG A 280 12.45 4.14 -1.68
N ASP A 281 11.61 3.79 -2.66
CA ASP A 281 11.99 3.70 -4.08
C ASP A 281 12.01 5.11 -4.69
N MET A 282 13.02 5.91 -4.32
CA MET A 282 13.05 7.35 -4.60
C MET A 282 13.23 7.68 -6.09
N GLU A 283 13.94 6.84 -6.83
CA GLU A 283 14.30 7.10 -8.23
C GLU A 283 13.08 7.20 -9.17
N PRO A 284 12.17 6.20 -9.25
CA PRO A 284 10.99 6.29 -10.09
C PRO A 284 9.93 7.26 -9.53
N GLY A 285 9.87 7.43 -8.20
CA GLY A 285 8.88 8.28 -7.54
C GLY A 285 9.02 9.76 -7.87
N LEU A 286 10.26 10.27 -7.93
CA LEU A 286 10.55 11.66 -8.32
C LEU A 286 10.21 11.93 -9.79
N GLY A 287 10.57 11.00 -10.68
CA GLY A 287 10.26 11.12 -12.12
C GLY A 287 8.75 11.16 -12.38
N LEU A 288 7.99 10.23 -11.80
CA LEU A 288 6.54 10.20 -11.94
C LEU A 288 5.86 11.45 -11.36
N GLY A 289 6.39 11.96 -10.24
CA GLY A 289 5.89 13.18 -9.61
C GLY A 289 6.13 14.43 -10.46
N GLY A 290 7.33 14.56 -11.04
CA GLY A 290 7.65 15.64 -11.98
C GLY A 290 6.73 15.65 -13.19
N ILE A 291 6.51 14.50 -13.82
CA ILE A 291 5.56 14.34 -14.94
C ILE A 291 4.15 14.73 -14.48
N GLY A 292 3.71 14.25 -13.31
CA GLY A 292 2.42 14.59 -12.72
C GLY A 292 2.23 16.10 -12.53
N LEU A 293 3.25 16.82 -12.06
CA LEU A 293 3.21 18.28 -11.88
C LEU A 293 3.11 19.05 -13.22
N VAL A 294 3.79 18.58 -14.28
CA VAL A 294 3.68 19.17 -15.62
C VAL A 294 2.27 19.01 -16.16
N PHE A 295 1.71 17.80 -16.10
CA PHE A 295 0.33 17.57 -16.53
C PHE A 295 -0.68 18.31 -15.65
N ALA A 296 -0.43 18.45 -14.34
CA ALA A 296 -1.26 19.26 -13.45
C ALA A 296 -1.25 20.74 -13.87
N GLY A 297 -0.08 21.30 -14.18
CA GLY A 297 0.04 22.69 -14.67
C GLY A 297 -0.68 22.89 -16.00
N LEU A 298 -0.52 21.96 -16.95
CA LEU A 298 -1.24 21.98 -18.23
C LEU A 298 -2.75 21.90 -18.02
N LEU A 299 -3.20 21.00 -17.15
CA LEU A 299 -4.61 20.82 -16.82
C LEU A 299 -5.20 22.08 -16.19
N VAL A 300 -4.51 22.70 -15.23
CA VAL A 300 -4.95 23.96 -14.61
C VAL A 300 -5.04 25.07 -15.65
N LYS A 301 -4.01 25.24 -16.49
CA LYS A 301 -4.02 26.25 -17.56
C LYS A 301 -5.19 26.02 -18.52
N MET A 302 -5.35 24.81 -19.03
CA MET A 302 -6.44 24.43 -19.94
C MET A 302 -7.81 24.68 -19.29
N THR A 303 -7.98 24.32 -18.01
CA THR A 303 -9.25 24.50 -17.31
C THR A 303 -9.52 25.99 -17.01
N LEU A 304 -8.51 26.83 -16.75
CA LEU A 304 -8.69 28.28 -16.62
C LEU A 304 -9.03 28.99 -17.94
N GLU A 305 -8.59 28.43 -19.07
CA GLU A 305 -8.95 28.93 -20.41
C GLU A 305 -10.36 28.50 -20.84
N ILE A 306 -10.81 27.32 -20.40
CA ILE A 306 -12.14 26.77 -20.71
C ILE A 306 -13.22 27.34 -19.78
N TYR A 307 -12.95 27.45 -18.48
CA TYR A 307 -13.96 27.84 -17.48
C TYR A 307 -13.72 29.27 -16.99
N THR A 308 -14.72 30.14 -17.16
CA THR A 308 -14.69 31.50 -16.60
C THR A 308 -15.17 31.50 -15.13
N GLY A 309 -14.63 32.41 -14.32
CA GLY A 309 -15.06 32.62 -12.93
C GLY A 309 -14.87 31.41 -12.02
N ALA A 310 -15.91 31.02 -11.28
CA ALA A 310 -15.85 29.96 -10.26
C ALA A 310 -15.93 28.52 -10.81
N GLY A 311 -16.09 28.34 -12.13
CA GLY A 311 -16.27 27.01 -12.75
C GLY A 311 -15.10 26.05 -12.52
N PHE A 312 -13.86 26.54 -12.58
CA PHE A 312 -12.65 25.76 -12.28
C PHE A 312 -12.68 25.19 -10.85
N LEU A 313 -13.03 26.02 -9.86
CA LEU A 313 -13.07 25.62 -8.45
C LEU A 313 -14.10 24.53 -8.21
N ARG A 314 -15.25 24.60 -8.89
CA ARG A 314 -16.31 23.59 -8.82
C ARG A 314 -15.82 22.23 -9.32
N ILE A 315 -15.18 22.19 -10.49
CA ILE A 315 -14.69 20.93 -11.08
C ILE A 315 -13.55 20.35 -10.24
N ALA A 316 -12.63 21.20 -9.78
CA ALA A 316 -11.58 20.78 -8.88
C ALA A 316 -12.16 20.19 -7.58
N ALA A 317 -13.18 20.83 -6.99
CA ALA A 317 -13.87 20.32 -5.80
C ALA A 317 -14.54 18.97 -6.07
N TRP A 318 -15.24 18.82 -7.20
CA TRP A 318 -15.90 17.57 -7.57
C TRP A 318 -14.89 16.43 -7.75
N MET A 319 -13.80 16.67 -8.49
CA MET A 319 -12.72 15.69 -8.69
C MET A 319 -12.05 15.29 -7.38
N LEU A 320 -11.82 16.25 -6.48
CA LEU A 320 -11.26 16.00 -5.17
C LEU A 320 -12.23 15.18 -4.29
N CYS A 321 -13.53 15.49 -4.32
CA CYS A 321 -14.56 14.72 -3.62
C CYS A 321 -14.65 13.29 -4.16
N GLY A 322 -14.68 13.10 -5.48
CA GLY A 322 -14.65 11.79 -6.12
C GLY A 322 -13.41 11.00 -5.72
N TYR A 323 -12.21 11.61 -5.80
CA TYR A 323 -10.97 10.99 -5.34
C TYR A 323 -11.03 10.61 -3.85
N ALA A 324 -11.47 11.53 -2.99
CA ALA A 324 -11.57 11.29 -1.55
C ALA A 324 -12.54 10.14 -1.25
N LEU A 325 -13.67 10.08 -1.96
CA LEU A 325 -14.65 9.00 -1.84
C LEU A 325 -14.06 7.65 -2.26
N ASN A 326 -13.35 7.59 -3.39
CA ASN A 326 -12.66 6.38 -3.84
C ASN A 326 -11.55 5.96 -2.87
N ALA A 327 -10.73 6.90 -2.41
CA ALA A 327 -9.66 6.65 -1.44
C ALA A 327 -10.22 6.16 -0.09
N ARG A 328 -11.31 6.77 0.37
CA ARG A 328 -12.01 6.36 1.59
C ARG A 328 -12.67 5.00 1.41
N GLY A 329 -13.31 4.73 0.28
CA GLY A 329 -13.88 3.44 -0.08
C GLY A 329 -12.82 2.33 -0.08
N MET A 330 -11.65 2.57 -0.68
CA MET A 330 -10.50 1.65 -0.62
C MET A 330 -10.07 1.35 0.81
N HIS A 331 -10.14 2.34 1.71
CA HIS A 331 -9.77 2.17 3.10
C HIS A 331 -10.86 1.43 3.90
N LEU A 332 -12.13 1.74 3.69
CA LEU A 332 -13.26 1.17 4.42
C LEU A 332 -13.60 -0.25 3.99
N LEU A 333 -13.33 -0.60 2.73
CA LEU A 333 -13.49 -1.96 2.22
C LEU A 333 -12.30 -2.87 2.58
N LYS A 334 -11.38 -2.39 3.42
CA LYS A 334 -10.38 -3.25 4.10
C LYS A 334 -11.12 -4.17 5.06
N ARG A 335 -10.98 -5.47 4.85
CA ARG A 335 -11.47 -6.49 5.79
C ARG A 335 -10.39 -7.54 6.03
N PHE A 336 -10.02 -7.73 7.28
CA PHE A 336 -9.13 -8.81 7.69
C PHE A 336 -9.87 -10.16 7.64
N SER A 337 -9.15 -11.22 7.29
CA SER A 337 -9.65 -12.57 7.58
C SER A 337 -9.76 -12.74 9.10
N ALA A 338 -10.64 -13.65 9.57
CA ALA A 338 -10.80 -13.90 11.01
C ALA A 338 -9.45 -14.20 11.69
N ARG A 339 -8.62 -15.05 11.08
CA ARG A 339 -7.25 -15.33 11.53
C ARG A 339 -6.35 -14.09 11.48
N GLY A 340 -6.43 -13.29 10.42
CA GLY A 340 -5.65 -12.05 10.30
C GLY A 340 -5.97 -11.03 11.39
N ARG A 341 -7.27 -10.87 11.73
CA ARG A 341 -7.71 -9.98 12.81
C ARG A 341 -7.20 -10.47 14.17
N MET A 342 -7.30 -11.77 14.44
CA MET A 342 -6.77 -12.36 15.69
C MET A 342 -5.26 -12.14 15.85
N VAL A 343 -4.49 -12.30 14.78
CA VAL A 343 -3.03 -12.07 14.83
C VAL A 343 -2.72 -10.58 15.01
N GLN A 344 -3.43 -9.70 14.32
CA GLN A 344 -3.25 -8.25 14.50
C GLN A 344 -3.62 -7.79 15.91
N ASP A 345 -4.73 -8.28 16.48
CA ASP A 345 -5.10 -8.05 17.88
C ASP A 345 -4.04 -8.59 18.86
N HIS A 346 -3.31 -9.63 18.47
CA HIS A 346 -2.22 -10.17 19.26
C HIS A 346 -0.97 -9.28 19.19
N ILE A 347 -0.62 -8.80 17.99
CA ILE A 347 0.47 -7.84 17.76
C ILE A 347 0.23 -6.55 18.55
N GLU A 348 -0.98 -6.01 18.49
CA GLU A 348 -1.36 -4.80 19.23
C GLU A 348 -1.28 -5.01 20.75
N GLY A 349 -1.78 -6.15 21.26
CA GLY A 349 -1.65 -6.49 22.68
C GLY A 349 -0.19 -6.60 23.11
N LEU A 350 0.68 -7.16 22.26
CA LEU A 350 2.13 -7.22 22.51
C LEU A 350 2.78 -5.83 22.51
N GLN A 351 2.35 -4.95 21.61
CA GLN A 351 2.80 -3.56 21.58
C GLN A 351 2.43 -2.81 22.85
N ILE A 352 1.20 -2.97 23.34
CA ILE A 352 0.73 -2.38 24.60
C ILE A 352 1.57 -2.91 25.75
N TYR A 353 1.80 -4.22 25.82
CA TYR A 353 2.67 -4.82 26.82
C TYR A 353 4.09 -4.24 26.81
N MET A 354 4.73 -4.13 25.63
CA MET A 354 6.05 -3.52 25.50
C MET A 354 6.07 -2.02 25.85
N GLN A 355 4.93 -1.33 25.77
CA GLN A 355 4.80 0.07 26.16
C GLN A 355 4.63 0.26 27.66
N GLU A 356 3.79 -0.56 28.29
CA GLU A 356 3.39 -0.43 29.69
C GLU A 356 4.33 -1.14 30.64
N GLY A 357 4.84 -2.30 30.23
CA GLY A 357 5.96 -3.07 30.75
C GLY A 357 6.08 -3.22 32.27
N ARG A 358 6.47 -2.14 32.97
CA ARG A 358 6.68 -2.11 34.42
C ARG A 358 5.52 -1.50 35.23
N LYS A 359 4.47 -0.99 34.59
CA LYS A 359 3.32 -0.39 35.29
C LYS A 359 2.24 -1.46 35.50
N GLY A 360 1.93 -1.76 36.77
CA GLY A 360 0.82 -2.64 37.16
C GLY A 360 1.13 -4.14 37.14
N ALA A 361 0.11 -4.98 36.93
CA ALA A 361 0.18 -6.45 37.00
C ALA A 361 1.15 -7.09 35.97
N SER A 362 1.52 -6.35 34.92
CA SER A 362 2.44 -6.77 33.85
C SER A 362 3.91 -6.90 34.28
N ALA A 363 4.30 -6.35 35.45
CA ALA A 363 5.67 -6.44 35.95
C ALA A 363 6.09 -7.87 36.37
N ARG A 364 5.11 -8.75 36.62
CA ARG A 364 5.34 -10.12 37.08
C ARG A 364 5.77 -10.99 35.88
N GLY A 365 7.08 -11.11 35.65
CA GLY A 365 7.67 -11.85 34.52
C GLY A 365 8.85 -11.16 33.83
N MET A 366 9.15 -9.90 34.17
CA MET A 366 10.28 -9.16 33.59
C MET A 366 11.64 -9.60 34.15
N ASN A 367 12.16 -10.71 33.63
CA ASN A 367 13.54 -11.15 33.83
C ASN A 367 14.38 -10.93 32.55
N LEU A 368 15.69 -11.17 32.64
CA LEU A 368 16.60 -11.09 31.48
C LEU A 368 16.20 -12.01 30.34
N GLU A 369 15.74 -13.21 30.68
CA GLU A 369 15.34 -14.22 29.70
C GLU A 369 14.15 -13.72 28.86
N HIS A 370 13.16 -13.13 29.53
CA HIS A 370 11.99 -12.53 28.90
C HIS A 370 12.35 -11.32 28.03
N HIS A 371 13.34 -10.50 28.47
CA HIS A 371 13.89 -9.45 27.61
C HIS A 371 14.44 -10.04 26.31
N ASP A 372 15.33 -11.03 26.40
CA ASP A 372 16.03 -11.61 25.25
C ASP A 372 15.03 -12.34 24.32
N GLN A 373 14.01 -13.02 24.87
CA GLN A 373 12.95 -13.66 24.10
C GLN A 373 12.09 -12.68 23.29
N LEU A 374 11.76 -11.51 23.86
CA LEU A 374 10.92 -10.51 23.20
C LEU A 374 11.69 -9.49 22.38
N LEU A 375 13.01 -9.38 22.56
CA LEU A 375 13.85 -8.42 21.85
C LEU A 375 13.73 -8.51 20.32
N PRO A 376 13.76 -9.70 19.67
CA PRO A 376 13.55 -9.80 18.22
C PRO A 376 12.19 -9.24 17.77
N TYR A 377 11.14 -9.47 18.55
CA TYR A 377 9.79 -8.95 18.27
C TYR A 377 9.71 -7.44 18.50
N ALA A 378 10.43 -6.92 19.49
CA ALA A 378 10.57 -5.48 19.70
C ALA A 378 11.32 -4.82 18.53
N VAL A 379 12.35 -5.45 17.97
CA VAL A 379 12.99 -5.00 16.72
C VAL A 379 12.00 -5.02 15.56
N ALA A 380 11.23 -6.10 15.42
CA ALA A 380 10.22 -6.25 14.38
C ALA A 380 9.18 -5.13 14.40
N LEU A 381 8.72 -4.77 15.60
CA LEU A 381 7.73 -3.71 15.85
C LEU A 381 8.33 -2.29 15.92
N GLY A 382 9.63 -2.12 15.63
CA GLY A 382 10.29 -0.80 15.67
C GLY A 382 10.41 -0.20 17.08
N ARG A 383 10.33 -1.03 18.12
CA ARG A 383 10.31 -0.64 19.54
C ARG A 383 11.49 -1.16 20.36
N ALA A 384 12.51 -1.75 19.73
CA ALA A 384 13.68 -2.31 20.42
C ALA A 384 14.32 -1.34 21.43
N ARG A 385 14.50 -0.05 21.06
CA ARG A 385 15.01 0.99 21.97
C ARG A 385 14.15 1.16 23.22
N GLN A 386 12.83 1.23 23.04
CA GLN A 386 11.89 1.39 24.15
C GLN A 386 11.85 0.14 25.03
N TRP A 387 11.91 -1.04 24.44
CA TRP A 387 11.89 -2.32 25.15
C TRP A 387 13.16 -2.50 26.00
N SER A 388 14.35 -2.46 25.39
CA SER A 388 15.61 -2.62 26.13
C SER A 388 15.86 -1.51 27.14
N GLY A 389 15.32 -0.31 26.89
CA GLY A 389 15.38 0.80 27.85
C GLY A 389 14.77 0.48 29.22
N GLN A 390 13.78 -0.42 29.28
CA GLN A 390 13.15 -0.85 30.54
C GLN A 390 14.03 -1.78 31.38
N PHE A 391 15.02 -2.40 30.74
CA PHE A 391 15.98 -3.34 31.33
C PHE A 391 17.38 -2.73 31.50
N LYS A 392 17.53 -1.40 31.31
CA LYS A 392 18.83 -0.71 31.29
C LYS A 392 19.74 -1.07 32.48
N GLU A 393 19.18 -1.09 33.69
CA GLU A 393 19.93 -1.41 34.91
C GLU A 393 20.37 -2.88 34.94
N VAL A 394 19.48 -3.81 34.56
CA VAL A 394 19.77 -5.25 34.57
C VAL A 394 20.76 -5.62 33.45
N LEU A 395 20.66 -4.97 32.29
CA LEU A 395 21.60 -5.13 31.18
C LEU A 395 22.98 -4.57 31.52
N ALA A 396 23.05 -3.45 32.24
CA ALA A 396 24.33 -2.93 32.75
C ALA A 396 24.97 -3.93 33.73
N GLN A 397 24.19 -4.48 34.67
CA GLN A 397 24.69 -5.52 35.59
C GLN A 397 25.15 -6.79 34.87
N ARG A 398 24.43 -7.23 33.82
CA ARG A 398 24.85 -8.37 32.98
C ARG A 398 26.22 -8.14 32.36
N GLN A 399 26.41 -6.95 31.77
CA GLN A 399 27.65 -6.56 31.10
C GLN A 399 28.81 -6.49 32.10
N ASP A 400 28.59 -5.87 33.27
CA ASP A 400 29.61 -5.77 34.33
C ASP A 400 29.99 -7.15 34.90
N ALA A 401 29.02 -8.06 35.01
CA ALA A 401 29.23 -9.42 35.48
C ALA A 401 29.81 -10.37 34.41
N GLY A 402 29.91 -9.94 33.14
CA GLY A 402 30.31 -10.79 32.02
C GLY A 402 29.40 -12.01 31.83
N THR A 403 28.10 -11.89 32.16
CA THR A 403 27.15 -13.00 32.04
C THR A 403 26.72 -13.13 30.57
N PRO A 404 27.00 -14.27 29.90
CA PRO A 404 26.74 -14.40 28.48
C PRO A 404 25.24 -14.42 28.17
N SER A 405 24.84 -13.76 27.07
CA SER A 405 23.52 -13.95 26.46
C SER A 405 23.54 -15.15 25.50
N ALA A 406 22.36 -15.69 25.16
CA ALA A 406 22.21 -16.84 24.28
C ALA A 406 22.85 -16.62 22.89
N GLY A 407 22.76 -15.39 22.35
CA GLY A 407 23.33 -15.06 21.04
C GLY A 407 23.69 -13.59 20.85
N PHE A 408 23.78 -12.80 21.93
CA PHE A 408 24.27 -11.42 21.87
C PHE A 408 25.58 -11.31 22.65
N ARG A 409 26.65 -10.81 22.01
CA ARG A 409 27.99 -10.76 22.59
C ARG A 409 28.66 -9.40 22.40
N GLY A 410 29.65 -9.12 23.24
CA GLY A 410 30.43 -7.88 23.19
C GLY A 410 29.56 -6.68 23.59
N ASP A 411 29.57 -5.62 22.79
CA ASP A 411 28.82 -4.37 23.08
C ASP A 411 27.29 -4.58 23.14
N LEU A 412 26.79 -5.71 22.60
CA LEU A 412 25.38 -6.08 22.61
C LEU A 412 24.90 -6.70 23.93
N GLU A 413 25.79 -7.01 24.88
CA GLU A 413 25.38 -7.48 26.21
C GLU A 413 24.87 -6.33 27.10
N GLY A 414 25.23 -5.10 26.73
CA GLY A 414 24.91 -3.90 27.48
C GLY A 414 23.53 -3.28 27.17
N PRO A 415 23.21 -2.17 27.83
CA PRO A 415 21.95 -1.45 27.65
C PRO A 415 21.75 -0.87 26.23
N GLY A 416 22.81 -0.80 25.43
CA GLY A 416 22.77 -0.33 24.04
C GLY A 416 22.18 -1.31 23.03
N VAL A 417 21.92 -2.56 23.42
CA VAL A 417 21.47 -3.63 22.50
C VAL A 417 20.25 -3.25 21.67
N GLY A 418 19.23 -2.64 22.29
CA GLY A 418 18.00 -2.26 21.61
C GLY A 418 18.18 -1.13 20.59
N SER A 419 19.19 -0.26 20.75
CA SER A 419 19.51 0.78 19.76
C SER A 419 20.40 0.24 18.64
N ALA A 420 21.34 -0.64 18.96
CA ALA A 420 22.21 -1.29 17.99
C ALA A 420 21.43 -2.18 17.01
N LEU A 421 20.48 -2.98 17.53
CA LEU A 421 19.69 -3.94 16.76
C LEU A 421 18.41 -3.35 16.13
N ALA A 422 18.05 -2.11 16.45
CA ALA A 422 16.85 -1.48 15.87
C ALA A 422 16.92 -1.49 14.34
N VAL A 423 15.76 -1.53 13.67
CA VAL A 423 15.71 -1.31 12.21
C VAL A 423 16.11 0.14 11.92
N ASN A 424 17.04 0.33 10.99
CA ASN A 424 17.84 1.57 10.79
C ASN A 424 18.83 1.88 11.94
N GLY A 425 19.21 0.88 12.74
CA GLY A 425 20.34 0.94 13.67
C GLY A 425 21.63 0.42 13.05
N LYS A 426 22.73 0.48 13.81
CA LYS A 426 24.08 0.11 13.32
C LYS A 426 24.15 -1.32 12.77
N PHE A 427 23.49 -2.27 13.43
CA PHE A 427 23.48 -3.66 12.96
C PHE A 427 22.74 -3.80 11.62
N HIS A 428 21.59 -3.14 11.48
CA HIS A 428 20.81 -3.15 10.24
C HIS A 428 21.62 -2.55 9.09
N GLU A 429 22.30 -1.42 9.32
CA GLU A 429 23.16 -0.78 8.31
C GLU A 429 24.32 -1.68 7.90
N ALA A 430 25.02 -2.31 8.85
CA ALA A 430 26.11 -3.25 8.57
C ALA A 430 25.63 -4.49 7.82
N LEU A 431 24.45 -5.02 8.20
CA LEU A 431 23.82 -6.14 7.52
C LEU A 431 23.46 -5.75 6.09
N MET A 432 22.81 -4.61 5.87
CA MET A 432 22.43 -4.17 4.52
C MET A 432 23.62 -3.79 3.65
N ALA A 433 24.68 -3.23 4.21
CA ALA A 433 25.93 -3.01 3.46
C ALA A 433 26.58 -4.32 2.96
N SER A 434 26.28 -5.43 3.63
CA SER A 434 26.73 -6.78 3.27
C SER A 434 25.85 -7.43 2.20
N CYS A 435 24.59 -7.01 2.06
CA CYS A 435 23.60 -7.59 1.15
C CYS A 435 23.43 -6.74 -0.12
N SER A 436 23.13 -5.45 0.05
CA SER A 436 22.81 -4.53 -1.05
C SER A 436 24.06 -3.84 -1.62
N PRO A 437 24.05 -3.37 -2.89
CA PRO A 437 25.11 -2.49 -3.38
C PRO A 437 25.17 -1.20 -2.53
N PRO A 438 26.36 -0.60 -2.32
CA PRO A 438 26.43 0.72 -1.69
C PRO A 438 25.60 1.70 -2.52
N PRO A 439 24.95 2.71 -1.89
CA PRO A 439 24.29 3.75 -2.65
C PRO A 439 25.30 4.36 -3.63
N PRO A 440 24.91 4.65 -4.89
CA PRO A 440 25.78 5.38 -5.80
C PRO A 440 26.20 6.67 -5.08
N GLY A 441 27.52 6.87 -4.96
CA GLY A 441 28.11 7.91 -4.15
C GLY A 441 27.49 9.28 -4.41
N GLY A 442 27.33 10.05 -3.34
CA GLY A 442 26.90 11.44 -3.41
C GLY A 442 27.73 12.21 -4.43
N TRP A 443 27.04 12.90 -5.33
CA TRP A 443 27.66 13.89 -6.19
C TRP A 443 28.10 15.05 -5.28
N ASN A 444 29.42 15.20 -5.12
CA ASN A 444 30.02 16.48 -4.76
C ASN A 444 29.85 17.47 -5.92
#